data_AF-A0A662AN36-F1
#
_entry.id   AF-A0A662AN36-F1
#
_cell.length_a   1.000
_cell.length_b   1.000
_cell.length_c   1.000
_cell.angle_alpha   90.00
_cell.angle_beta   90.00
_cell.angle_gamma   90.00
#
_symmetry.space_group_name_H-M   'P 1'
#
loop_
_entity.id
_entity.type
_entity.pdbx_description
1 polymer ?
#
loop_
_entity_poly.entity_id
_entity_poly.type
_entity_poly.pdbx_seq_one_letter_code
_entity_poly.pdbx_strand_id
1 'polypeptide(L)'
;MRKFNFFYLPIIFLFVLVLTNCNKNSLTDISRTEVLSENWKLQRNSKLADKTGDVISQSNFKTDNWLNAVVPGTVMGSLVANGEVKDPYFGINLKNIDKEQFVQTWWY
;
A
#
# COMPACT_ATOMS: atom_id res chain seq x y z
N MET A 1 18.57 -62.36 37.95
CA MET A 1 18.59 -61.93 36.53
C MET A 1 17.19 -61.54 36.10
N ARG A 2 16.87 -60.24 36.04
CA ARG A 2 15.55 -59.72 35.65
C ARG A 2 15.49 -59.71 34.12
N LYS A 3 14.76 -60.66 33.50
CA LYS A 3 14.61 -60.71 32.04
C LYS A 3 13.88 -59.43 31.61
N PHE A 4 14.60 -58.52 30.97
CA PHE A 4 14.03 -57.31 30.43
C PHE A 4 13.09 -57.73 29.30
N ASN A 5 11.77 -57.57 29.49
CA ASN A 5 10.76 -58.08 28.55
C ASN A 5 10.79 -57.25 27.27
N PHE A 6 11.49 -57.77 26.25
CA PHE A 6 11.64 -57.19 24.92
C PHE A 6 10.30 -57.01 24.17
N PHE A 7 9.21 -57.58 24.71
CA PHE A 7 7.86 -57.50 24.15
C PHE A 7 7.22 -56.11 24.26
N TYR A 8 7.64 -55.26 25.20
CA TYR A 8 7.09 -53.91 25.37
C TYR A 8 7.79 -52.84 24.52
N LEU A 9 8.95 -53.16 23.95
CA LEU A 9 9.73 -52.27 23.09
C LEU A 9 8.96 -51.77 21.85
N PRO A 10 8.20 -52.62 21.10
CA PRO A 10 7.39 -52.13 19.98
C PRO A 10 6.22 -51.25 20.43
N ILE A 11 5.64 -51.49 21.61
CA ILE A 11 4.52 -50.71 22.16
C ILE A 11 5.00 -49.31 22.57
N ILE A 12 6.17 -49.22 23.20
CA ILE A 12 6.80 -47.94 23.55
C ILE A 12 7.18 -47.15 22.29
N PHE A 13 7.72 -47.84 21.27
CA PHE A 13 8.07 -47.20 20.00
C PHE A 13 6.83 -46.66 19.26
N LEU A 14 5.72 -47.41 19.27
CA LEU A 14 4.44 -46.97 18.71
C LEU A 14 3.87 -45.76 19.46
N PHE A 15 3.98 -45.73 20.80
CA PHE A 15 3.53 -44.61 21.61
C PHE A 15 4.35 -43.34 21.37
N VAL A 16 5.67 -43.46 21.16
CA VAL A 16 6.55 -42.34 20.81
C VAL A 16 6.21 -41.77 19.43
N LEU A 17 5.89 -42.62 18.45
CA LEU A 17 5.46 -42.19 17.10
C LEU A 17 4.14 -41.40 17.11
N VAL A 18 3.23 -41.70 18.05
CA VAL A 18 1.94 -40.98 18.17
C VAL A 18 2.12 -39.58 18.76
N LEU A 19 3.14 -39.36 19.60
CA LEU A 19 3.38 -38.07 20.26
C LEU A 19 4.13 -37.05 19.38
N THR A 20 4.70 -37.45 18.24
CA THR A 20 5.47 -36.54 17.37
C THR A 20 4.64 -35.71 16.38
N ASN A 21 3.32 -35.88 16.29
CA ASN A 21 2.52 -35.21 15.25
C ASN A 21 1.80 -33.92 15.70
N CYS A 22 2.27 -33.24 16.74
CA CYS A 22 1.77 -31.92 17.09
C CYS A 22 2.51 -30.84 16.26
N ASN A 23 2.25 -30.81 14.95
CA ASN A 23 2.67 -29.67 14.14
C ASN A 23 1.65 -28.55 14.38
N LYS A 24 2.01 -27.56 15.21
CA LYS A 24 1.25 -26.32 15.32
C LYS A 24 1.43 -25.56 14.01
N ASN A 25 0.74 -26.00 12.96
CA ASN A 25 0.44 -25.15 11.83
C ASN A 25 -0.53 -24.10 12.37
N SER A 26 0.03 -23.06 13.01
CA SER A 26 -0.74 -21.86 13.27
C SER A 26 -1.18 -21.39 11.89
N LEU A 27 -2.49 -21.38 11.67
CA LEU A 27 -3.09 -20.51 10.69
C LEU A 27 -2.81 -19.08 11.20
N THR A 28 -1.58 -18.61 10.99
CA THR A 28 -1.30 -17.18 10.99
C THR A 28 -2.16 -16.67 9.86
N ASP A 29 -3.26 -16.03 10.22
CA ASP A 29 -4.03 -15.19 9.31
C ASP A 29 -3.00 -14.29 8.59
N ILE A 30 -2.72 -14.58 7.32
CA ILE A 30 -1.70 -13.87 6.53
C ILE A 30 -2.32 -12.54 6.09
N SER A 31 -2.79 -11.77 7.05
CA SER A 31 -3.20 -10.40 6.85
C SER A 31 -1.94 -9.56 6.91
N ARG A 32 -1.46 -9.15 5.73
CA ARG A 32 -0.30 -8.26 5.57
C ARG A 32 -0.83 -6.82 5.49
N THR A 33 -0.44 -5.98 6.44
CA THR A 33 -0.68 -4.54 6.34
C THR A 33 0.47 -3.89 5.58
N GLU A 34 0.15 -3.26 4.45
CA GLU A 34 1.11 -2.50 3.65
C GLU A 34 0.72 -1.03 3.60
N VAL A 35 1.70 -0.16 3.81
CA VAL A 35 1.50 1.28 3.75
C VAL A 35 1.79 1.76 2.34
N LEU A 36 0.76 2.19 1.63
CA LEU A 36 0.88 2.76 0.27
C LEU A 36 1.18 4.27 0.35
N SER A 37 2.41 4.63 0.70
CA SER A 37 2.83 6.04 0.85
C SER A 37 3.69 6.56 -0.31
N GLU A 38 4.19 5.67 -1.17
CA GLU A 38 5.19 6.00 -2.19
C GLU A 38 4.61 5.96 -3.61
N ASN A 39 5.28 6.65 -4.53
CA ASN A 39 5.02 6.61 -5.99
C ASN A 39 3.63 7.05 -6.45
N TRP A 40 2.84 7.68 -5.57
CA TRP A 40 1.60 8.33 -5.96
C TRP A 40 1.87 9.50 -6.91
N LYS A 41 1.00 9.64 -7.90
CA LYS A 41 1.01 10.74 -8.87
C LYS A 41 -0.30 11.49 -8.74
N LEU A 42 -0.37 12.71 -9.29
CA LEU A 42 -1.65 13.39 -9.46
C LEU A 42 -1.72 14.24 -10.73
N GLN A 43 -2.94 14.46 -11.21
CA GLN A 43 -3.21 15.31 -12.37
C GLN A 43 -4.63 15.91 -12.34
N ARG A 44 -4.73 17.16 -12.80
CA ARG A 44 -6.00 17.84 -12.98
C ARG A 44 -6.78 17.24 -14.15
N ASN A 45 -8.10 17.07 -14.01
CA ASN A 45 -8.94 16.48 -15.05
C ASN A 45 -8.84 17.20 -16.41
N SER A 46 -8.73 18.53 -16.41
CA SER A 46 -8.55 19.35 -17.62
C SER A 46 -7.31 18.99 -18.46
N LYS A 47 -6.28 18.36 -17.87
CA LYS A 47 -5.09 17.91 -18.62
C LYS A 47 -5.25 16.52 -19.22
N LEU A 48 -6.36 15.84 -18.98
CA LEU A 48 -6.61 14.46 -19.43
C LEU A 48 -7.50 14.37 -20.67
N ALA A 49 -7.86 15.49 -21.30
CA ALA A 49 -8.69 15.54 -22.50
C ALA A 49 -9.98 14.70 -22.37
N ASP A 50 -10.65 14.83 -21.23
CA ASP A 50 -11.92 14.15 -20.89
C ASP A 50 -11.90 12.62 -20.97
N LYS A 51 -10.72 12.02 -20.78
CA LYS A 51 -10.61 10.57 -20.57
C LYS A 51 -11.48 10.14 -19.38
N THR A 52 -12.16 9.02 -19.57
CA THR A 52 -13.03 8.44 -18.56
C THR A 52 -12.23 7.68 -17.50
N GLY A 53 -12.82 7.47 -16.33
CA GLY A 53 -12.16 6.81 -15.21
C GLY A 53 -11.76 5.36 -15.49
N ASP A 54 -12.52 4.64 -16.32
CA ASP A 54 -12.19 3.29 -16.77
C ASP A 54 -10.91 3.25 -17.61
N VAL A 55 -10.62 4.31 -18.38
CA VAL A 55 -9.37 4.44 -19.15
C VAL A 55 -8.20 4.80 -18.25
N ILE A 56 -8.39 5.72 -17.30
CA ILE A 56 -7.31 6.21 -16.41
C ILE A 56 -6.84 5.12 -15.44
N SER A 57 -7.75 4.25 -14.99
CA SER A 57 -7.46 3.16 -14.05
C SER A 57 -6.81 1.93 -14.70
N GLN A 58 -6.57 1.93 -16.01
CA GLN A 58 -5.87 0.83 -16.68
C GLN A 58 -4.38 0.80 -16.29
N SER A 59 -3.82 -0.40 -16.12
CA SER A 59 -2.41 -0.59 -15.74
C SER A 59 -1.40 -0.08 -16.78
N ASN A 60 -1.82 0.07 -18.04
CA ASN A 60 -1.00 0.60 -19.13
C ASN A 60 -1.17 2.11 -19.35
N PHE A 61 -2.00 2.78 -18.55
CA PHE A 61 -2.18 4.23 -18.65
C PHE A 61 -0.87 4.95 -18.29
N LYS A 62 -0.48 5.91 -19.14
CA LYS A 62 0.80 6.63 -19.00
C LYS A 62 0.65 7.87 -18.13
N THR A 63 1.39 7.91 -17.03
CA THR A 63 1.39 8.99 -16.04
C THR A 63 2.71 9.75 -16.00
N ASP A 64 3.57 9.59 -17.00
CA ASP A 64 4.92 10.19 -17.03
C ASP A 64 4.91 11.72 -16.87
N ASN A 65 3.85 12.38 -17.34
CA ASN A 65 3.65 13.83 -17.26
C ASN A 65 2.82 14.27 -16.04
N TRP A 66 2.56 13.37 -15.09
CA TRP A 66 1.83 13.68 -13.85
C TRP A 66 2.78 14.17 -12.77
N LEU A 67 2.26 14.99 -11.86
CA LEU A 67 3.01 15.51 -10.72
C LEU A 67 3.18 14.41 -9.67
N ASN A 68 4.25 14.49 -8.87
CA ASN A 68 4.38 13.61 -7.70
C ASN A 68 3.38 14.02 -6.64
N ALA A 69 2.61 13.08 -6.10
CA ALA A 69 1.71 13.34 -5.00
C ALA A 69 2.40 13.09 -3.66
N VAL A 70 2.12 13.94 -2.67
CA VAL A 70 2.52 13.73 -1.28
C VAL A 70 1.39 12.98 -0.57
N VAL A 71 1.68 11.76 -0.09
CA VAL A 71 0.71 10.91 0.63
C VAL A 71 1.28 10.48 1.98
N PRO A 72 0.57 10.72 3.11
CA PRO A 72 -0.69 11.45 3.21
C PRO A 72 -0.50 12.96 2.94
N GLY A 73 -1.49 13.60 2.32
CA GLY A 73 -1.41 15.01 1.96
C GLY A 73 -2.60 15.50 1.15
N THR A 74 -2.49 16.72 0.62
CA THR A 74 -3.53 17.35 -0.22
C THR A 74 -2.97 17.68 -1.60
N VAL A 75 -3.86 17.97 -2.55
CA VAL A 75 -3.48 18.51 -3.87
C VAL A 75 -2.63 19.78 -3.70
N MET A 76 -3.06 20.75 -2.88
CA MET A 76 -2.29 21.97 -2.61
C MET A 76 -0.88 21.67 -2.08
N GLY A 77 -0.75 20.78 -1.09
CA GLY A 77 0.55 20.41 -0.54
C GLY A 77 1.46 19.79 -1.59
N SER A 78 0.90 18.96 -2.46
CA SER A 78 1.64 18.37 -3.58
C SER A 78 2.03 19.44 -4.62
N LEU A 79 1.17 20.39 -4.95
CA LEU A 79 1.51 21.48 -5.87
C LEU A 79 2.65 22.35 -5.33
N VAL A 80 2.65 22.64 -4.04
CA VAL A 80 3.75 23.35 -3.38
C VAL A 80 5.04 22.52 -3.43
N ALA A 81 4.96 21.21 -3.13
CA ALA A 81 6.11 20.31 -3.18
C ALA A 81 6.70 20.15 -4.59
N ASN A 82 5.89 20.26 -5.65
CA ASN A 82 6.34 20.25 -7.04
C ASN A 82 6.73 21.65 -7.56
N GLY A 83 6.62 22.71 -6.74
CA GLY A 83 6.96 24.08 -7.13
C GLY A 83 5.96 24.76 -8.08
N GLU A 84 4.81 24.13 -8.34
CA GLU A 84 3.72 24.70 -9.15
C GLU A 84 3.01 25.86 -8.41
N VAL A 85 3.00 25.81 -7.07
CA VAL A 85 2.50 26.87 -6.20
C VAL A 85 3.63 27.34 -5.29
N LYS A 86 3.87 28.66 -5.23
CA LYS A 86 4.83 29.26 -4.30
C LYS A 86 4.40 29.03 -2.85
N ASP A 87 5.36 29.08 -1.91
CA ASP A 87 5.07 28.98 -0.47
C ASP A 87 3.92 29.92 -0.07
N PRO A 88 2.75 29.37 0.30
CA PRO A 88 1.58 30.17 0.63
C PRO A 88 1.78 31.03 1.88
N TYR A 89 2.69 30.64 2.78
CA TYR A 89 2.95 31.36 4.02
C TYR A 89 3.89 32.57 3.85
N PHE A 90 4.46 32.75 2.66
CA PHE A 90 5.31 33.88 2.37
C PHE A 90 4.54 35.06 1.75
N GLY A 91 4.53 36.21 2.44
CA GLY A 91 3.96 37.45 1.93
C GLY A 91 2.48 37.33 1.57
N ILE A 92 2.16 37.63 0.30
CA ILE A 92 0.79 37.54 -0.25
C ILE A 92 0.59 36.36 -1.20
N ASN A 93 1.51 35.38 -1.22
CA ASN A 93 1.45 34.26 -2.15
C ASN A 93 0.14 33.49 -2.05
N LEU A 94 -0.36 33.20 -0.84
CA LEU A 94 -1.65 32.53 -0.64
C LEU A 94 -2.81 33.24 -1.36
N LYS A 95 -2.84 34.57 -1.35
CA LYS A 95 -3.88 35.35 -2.02
C LYS A 95 -3.79 35.25 -3.55
N ASN A 96 -2.59 35.05 -4.08
CA ASN A 96 -2.33 34.98 -5.52
C ASN A 96 -2.52 33.58 -6.12
N ILE A 97 -2.90 32.58 -5.31
CA ILE A 97 -3.18 31.25 -5.80
C ILE A 97 -4.49 31.28 -6.59
N ASP A 98 -4.41 30.86 -7.85
CA ASP A 98 -5.56 30.65 -8.73
C ASP A 98 -6.47 29.58 -8.13
N LYS A 99 -7.74 29.91 -7.85
CA LYS A 99 -8.67 29.00 -7.16
C LYS A 99 -9.34 28.05 -8.13
N GLU A 100 -9.40 28.44 -9.39
CA GLU A 100 -10.13 27.81 -10.48
C GLU A 100 -9.54 26.42 -10.75
N GLN A 101 -8.23 26.24 -10.52
CA GLN A 101 -7.58 24.94 -10.60
C GLN A 101 -8.12 23.90 -9.59
N PHE A 102 -8.80 24.32 -8.52
CA PHE A 102 -9.37 23.44 -7.50
C PHE A 102 -10.88 23.21 -7.64
N VAL A 103 -11.54 23.88 -8.58
CA VAL A 103 -12.98 23.70 -8.84
C VAL A 103 -13.25 22.40 -9.63
N GLN A 104 -12.22 21.88 -10.30
CA GLN A 104 -12.26 20.61 -11.04
C GLN A 104 -11.78 19.43 -10.20
N THR A 105 -12.09 18.22 -10.67
CA THR A 105 -11.57 16.98 -10.07
C THR A 105 -10.08 16.80 -10.34
N TRP A 106 -9.43 16.11 -9.41
CA TRP A 106 -8.03 15.68 -9.50
C TRP A 106 -7.96 14.17 -9.40
N TRP A 107 -7.15 13.58 -10.27
CA TRP A 107 -6.86 12.15 -10.26
C TRP A 107 -5.60 11.89 -9.45
N TYR A 108 -5.59 10.75 -8.77
CA TYR A 108 -4.45 10.15 -8.09
C TYR A 108 -4.13 8.81 -8.73
#